data_AF-A0A8H7TLZ7-F1
#
_entry.id   AF-A0A8H7TLZ7-F1
#
_cell.length_a   1.000
_cell.length_b   1.000
_cell.length_c   1.000
_cell.angle_alpha   90.00
_cell.angle_beta   90.00
_cell.angle_gamma   90.00
#
_symmetry.space_group_name_H-M   'P 1'
#
loop_
_entity.id
_entity.type
_entity.pdbx_description
1 polymer ?
#
loop_
_entity_poly.entity_id
_entity_poly.type
_entity_poly.pdbx_seq_one_letter_code
_entity_poly.pdbx_strand_id
1 'polypeptide(L)'
;MAKHDYSANAVSPFPNWKAPSQKAVETVFQLLEDKHCKIGISQSKPSLGLRIEGCNEEEPALIDAIIRACLSAGTNDMNASRAFMGILKRFGRRKPGSGIGIVDWEAVRLAPLEDLYEAIKTGVMGNVKSLSLKLYSIWCTRRTSFGKRRARFQAMQKG
;
A
#
# COMPACT_ATOMS: atom_id res chain seq x y z
N MET A 1 6.31 -24.99 5.35
CA MET A 1 5.34 -23.90 5.61
C MET A 1 3.96 -24.54 5.70
N ALA A 2 3.30 -24.44 6.85
CA ALA A 2 1.94 -24.99 7.01
C ALA A 2 0.98 -24.16 6.14
N LYS A 3 0.27 -24.80 5.21
CA LYS A 3 -0.82 -24.16 4.47
C LYS A 3 -1.89 -23.81 5.49
N HIS A 4 -2.25 -22.54 5.60
CA HIS A 4 -3.43 -22.16 6.37
C HIS A 4 -4.66 -22.74 5.66
N ASP A 5 -5.32 -23.66 6.33
CA ASP A 5 -6.59 -24.21 5.89
C ASP A 5 -7.70 -23.22 6.24
N TYR A 6 -8.10 -22.41 5.26
CA TYR A 6 -9.18 -21.45 5.38
C TYR A 6 -10.57 -22.11 5.28
N SER A 7 -10.66 -23.44 5.10
CA SER A 7 -11.94 -24.14 4.93
C SER A 7 -12.69 -24.37 6.26
N ALA A 8 -11.97 -24.42 7.39
CA ALA A 8 -12.51 -24.93 8.64
C ALA A 8 -13.60 -24.05 9.31
N ASN A 9 -13.74 -22.78 8.94
CA ASN A 9 -14.66 -21.84 9.61
C ASN A 9 -15.58 -21.04 8.66
N ALA A 10 -15.63 -21.35 7.37
CA ALA A 10 -16.47 -20.62 6.43
C ALA A 10 -17.81 -21.33 6.22
N VAL A 11 -18.75 -21.14 7.15
CA VAL A 11 -20.17 -21.37 6.82
C VAL A 11 -20.54 -20.29 5.81
N SER A 12 -20.65 -20.69 4.54
CA SER A 12 -21.09 -19.77 3.48
C SER A 12 -22.43 -19.14 3.89
N PRO A 13 -22.59 -17.81 3.79
CA PRO A 13 -23.89 -17.15 4.02
C PRO A 13 -24.95 -17.59 3.00
N PHE A 14 -24.54 -18.33 1.96
CA PHE A 14 -25.42 -18.91 0.95
C PHE A 14 -25.29 -20.45 0.97
N PRO A 15 -25.91 -21.14 1.94
CA PRO A 15 -25.74 -22.59 2.15
C PRO A 15 -26.24 -23.44 0.97
N ASN A 16 -27.18 -22.92 0.18
CA ASN A 16 -27.72 -23.60 -0.99
C ASN A 16 -27.08 -23.14 -2.32
N TRP A 17 -26.14 -22.19 -2.27
CA TRP A 17 -25.53 -21.63 -3.47
C TRP A 17 -24.27 -22.40 -3.84
N LYS A 18 -24.41 -23.28 -4.84
CA LYS A 18 -23.34 -24.18 -5.31
C LYS A 18 -22.36 -23.51 -6.29
N ALA A 19 -22.51 -22.21 -6.54
CA ALA A 19 -21.72 -21.46 -7.50
C ALA A 19 -20.72 -20.50 -6.81
N PRO A 20 -19.58 -20.19 -7.45
CA PRO A 20 -19.13 -20.71 -8.73
C PRO A 20 -18.64 -22.18 -8.62
N SER A 21 -18.88 -22.98 -9.65
CA SER A 21 -18.25 -24.31 -9.75
C SER A 21 -16.77 -24.16 -10.09
N GLN A 22 -15.95 -25.15 -9.75
CA GLN A 22 -14.53 -25.14 -10.10
C GLN A 22 -14.30 -24.90 -11.60
N LYS A 23 -15.04 -25.62 -12.46
CA LYS A 23 -15.00 -25.42 -13.92
C LYS A 23 -15.34 -23.98 -14.32
N ALA A 24 -16.31 -23.34 -13.67
CA ALA A 24 -16.66 -21.96 -13.96
C ALA A 24 -15.54 -20.97 -13.57
N VAL A 25 -14.87 -21.20 -12.44
CA VAL A 25 -13.70 -20.39 -12.03
C VAL A 25 -12.56 -20.53 -13.03
N GLU A 26 -12.26 -21.76 -13.46
CA GLU A 26 -11.20 -22.05 -14.44
C GLU A 26 -11.51 -21.40 -15.80
N THR A 27 -12.76 -21.50 -16.28
CA THR A 27 -13.19 -20.84 -17.52
C THR A 27 -13.02 -19.32 -17.43
N VAL A 28 -13.46 -18.69 -16.33
CA VAL A 28 -13.30 -17.24 -16.13
C VAL A 28 -11.82 -16.86 -16.08
N PHE A 29 -11.00 -17.65 -15.39
CA PHE A 29 -9.56 -17.42 -15.31
C PHE A 29 -8.91 -17.43 -16.71
N GLN A 30 -9.19 -18.45 -17.52
CA GLN A 30 -8.69 -18.55 -18.90
C GLN A 30 -9.12 -17.36 -19.76
N LEU A 31 -10.41 -16.99 -19.70
CA LEU A 31 -10.92 -15.83 -20.42
C LEU A 31 -10.23 -14.51 -20.03
N LEU A 32 -9.87 -14.36 -18.75
CA LEU A 32 -9.13 -13.20 -18.26
C LEU A 32 -7.68 -13.23 -18.74
N GLU A 33 -6.99 -14.38 -18.71
CA GLU A 33 -5.62 -14.50 -19.23
C GLU A 33 -5.55 -14.22 -20.73
N ASP A 34 -6.49 -14.75 -21.50
CA ASP A 34 -6.57 -14.54 -22.95
C ASP A 34 -6.73 -13.05 -23.29
N LYS A 35 -7.50 -12.31 -22.48
CA LYS A 35 -7.74 -10.87 -22.67
C LYS A 35 -6.67 -9.96 -22.10
N HIS A 36 -6.06 -10.31 -20.97
CA HIS A 36 -5.18 -9.44 -20.19
C HIS A 36 -3.70 -9.87 -20.22
N CYS A 37 -3.33 -10.75 -21.16
CA CYS A 37 -2.07 -11.49 -21.25
C CYS A 37 -1.94 -12.56 -20.15
N LYS A 38 -1.19 -13.63 -20.44
CA LYS A 38 -0.87 -14.66 -19.45
C LYS A 38 -0.27 -14.00 -18.22
N ILE A 39 -0.90 -14.22 -17.07
CA ILE A 39 -0.34 -13.79 -15.80
C ILE A 39 0.80 -14.76 -15.53
N GLY A 40 2.01 -14.40 -15.96
CA GLY A 40 3.19 -14.91 -15.29
C GLY A 40 3.01 -14.49 -13.83
N ILE A 41 2.76 -15.44 -12.92
CA ILE A 41 2.84 -15.18 -11.48
C ILE A 41 4.27 -14.77 -11.24
N SER A 42 4.54 -13.48 -11.43
CA SER A 42 5.85 -12.95 -11.27
C SER A 42 6.12 -13.04 -9.77
N GLN A 43 7.00 -13.95 -9.40
CA GLN A 43 7.65 -13.85 -8.09
C GLN A 43 8.46 -12.55 -8.00
N SER A 44 8.69 -11.89 -9.14
CA SER A 44 9.14 -10.51 -9.17
C SER A 44 7.98 -9.59 -8.77
N LYS A 45 8.18 -9.04 -7.58
CA LYS A 45 7.48 -7.91 -6.97
C LYS A 45 6.96 -6.91 -8.01
N PRO A 46 5.72 -6.42 -7.88
CA PRO A 46 5.21 -5.39 -8.78
C PRO A 46 6.10 -4.14 -8.69
N SER A 47 6.97 -3.98 -9.68
CA SER A 47 7.80 -2.79 -9.81
C SER A 47 6.89 -1.64 -10.23
N LEU A 48 7.01 -0.51 -9.52
CA LEU A 48 6.06 0.59 -9.57
C LEU A 48 6.13 1.45 -10.86
N GLY A 49 6.74 0.96 -11.94
CA GLY A 49 6.97 1.71 -13.18
C GLY A 49 7.82 2.98 -13.02
N LEU A 50 8.28 3.26 -11.79
CA LEU A 50 9.21 4.32 -11.45
C LEU A 50 10.60 3.69 -11.51
N ARG A 51 11.42 4.03 -12.51
CA ARG A 51 12.86 3.80 -12.44
C ARG A 51 13.39 4.62 -11.26
N ILE A 52 13.58 3.97 -10.13
CA ILE A 52 14.19 4.56 -8.94
C ILE A 52 15.64 4.11 -8.96
N GLU A 53 16.53 4.97 -9.43
CA GLU A 53 17.97 4.74 -9.33
C GLU A 53 18.37 4.97 -7.86
N GLY A 54 18.75 3.89 -7.17
CA GLY A 54 19.29 3.96 -5.80
C GLY A 54 18.92 2.81 -4.87
N CYS A 55 19.63 1.69 -5.01
CA CYS A 55 19.98 0.72 -3.95
C CYS A 55 18.85 0.06 -3.11
N ASN A 56 18.37 -1.09 -3.59
CA ASN A 56 18.22 -2.37 -2.87
C ASN A 56 17.24 -2.56 -1.70
N GLU A 57 16.13 -1.81 -1.60
CA GLU A 57 15.01 -2.16 -0.70
C GLU A 57 13.63 -1.83 -1.32
N GLU A 58 13.34 -2.25 -2.55
CA GLU A 58 12.13 -1.80 -3.25
C GLU A 58 10.86 -2.59 -2.92
N GLU A 59 10.69 -2.96 -1.64
CA GLU A 59 9.42 -2.93 -0.90
C GLU A 59 8.52 -1.71 -1.11
N PRO A 60 7.46 -1.63 -1.97
CA PRO A 60 6.41 -0.70 -1.62
C PRO A 60 5.93 -1.13 -0.23
N ALA A 61 6.26 -0.33 0.78
CA ALA A 61 5.87 -0.69 2.12
C ALA A 61 4.34 -0.72 2.18
N LEU A 62 3.78 -1.45 3.14
CA LEU A 62 2.33 -1.52 3.32
C LEU A 62 1.68 -0.13 3.31
N ILE A 63 2.35 0.88 3.88
CA ILE A 63 1.88 2.27 3.86
C ILE A 63 1.81 2.87 2.44
N ASP A 64 2.80 2.61 1.57
CA ASP A 64 2.80 3.11 0.19
C ASP A 64 1.69 2.43 -0.62
N ALA A 65 1.46 1.13 -0.38
CA ALA A 65 0.40 0.36 -1.04
C ALA A 65 -1.00 0.85 -0.61
N ILE A 66 -1.23 1.04 0.69
CA ILE A 66 -2.49 1.57 1.23
C ILE A 66 -2.76 2.97 0.65
N ILE A 67 -1.76 3.86 0.67
CA ILE A 67 -1.94 5.23 0.19
C ILE A 67 -2.21 5.25 -1.31
N ARG A 68 -1.54 4.41 -2.11
CA ARG A 68 -1.83 4.29 -3.54
C ARG A 68 -3.25 3.79 -3.81
N ALA A 69 -3.74 2.82 -3.04
CA ALA A 69 -5.13 2.35 -3.13
C ALA A 69 -6.13 3.44 -2.74
N CYS A 70 -5.84 4.24 -1.71
CA CYS A 70 -6.66 5.39 -1.35
C CYS A 70 -6.68 6.46 -2.45
N LEU A 71 -5.54 6.69 -3.12
CA LEU A 71 -5.44 7.68 -4.19
C LEU A 71 -6.19 7.25 -5.45
N SER A 72 -6.14 5.95 -5.82
CA SER A 72 -6.83 5.42 -7.01
C SER A 72 -8.35 5.34 -6.85
N ALA A 73 -8.86 5.27 -5.61
CA ALA A 73 -10.29 5.23 -5.36
C ALA A 73 -11.01 6.46 -5.95
N GLY A 74 -12.01 6.23 -6.81
CA GLY A 74 -12.86 7.28 -7.38
C GLY A 74 -12.15 8.22 -8.35
N THR A 75 -11.08 7.79 -9.01
CA THR A 75 -10.37 8.56 -10.04
C THR A 75 -9.73 7.62 -11.07
N ASN A 76 -9.04 8.17 -12.07
CA ASN A 76 -8.27 7.39 -13.05
C ASN A 76 -6.79 7.25 -12.64
N ASP A 77 -6.10 6.28 -13.25
CA ASP A 77 -4.69 5.98 -12.92
C ASP A 77 -3.75 7.17 -13.11
N MET A 78 -4.02 8.01 -14.10
CA MET A 78 -3.22 9.21 -14.39
C MET A 78 -3.32 10.23 -13.26
N ASN A 79 -4.51 10.46 -12.73
CA ASN A 79 -4.76 11.37 -11.62
C ASN A 79 -4.19 10.82 -10.31
N ALA A 80 -4.36 9.52 -10.06
CA ALA A 80 -3.77 8.84 -8.90
C ALA A 80 -2.24 8.94 -8.92
N SER A 81 -1.63 8.72 -10.09
CA SER A 81 -0.19 8.83 -10.29
C SER A 81 0.30 10.27 -10.09
N ARG A 82 -0.41 11.26 -10.64
CA ARG A 82 -0.10 12.69 -10.44
C ARG A 82 -0.17 13.09 -8.97
N ALA A 83 -1.18 12.63 -8.24
CA ALA A 83 -1.31 12.90 -6.81
C ALA A 83 -0.13 12.28 -6.02
N PHE A 84 0.24 11.03 -6.32
CA PHE A 84 1.38 10.38 -5.67
C PHE A 84 2.70 11.10 -5.98
N MET A 85 2.90 11.53 -7.23
CA MET A 85 4.05 12.34 -7.63
C MET A 85 4.07 13.72 -6.95
N GLY A 86 2.90 14.32 -6.71
CA GLY A 86 2.77 15.55 -5.93
C GLY A 86 3.26 15.39 -4.49
N ILE A 87 2.92 14.27 -3.84
CA ILE A 87 3.45 13.92 -2.51
C ILE A 87 4.97 13.80 -2.56
N LEU A 88 5.53 13.05 -3.51
CA LEU A 88 6.98 12.90 -3.65
C LEU A 88 7.69 14.23 -3.91
N LYS A 89 7.09 15.12 -4.73
CA LYS A 89 7.65 16.43 -5.03
C LYS A 89 7.61 17.36 -3.81
N ARG A 90 6.55 17.30 -2.99
CA ARG A 90 6.36 18.19 -1.84
C ARG A 90 7.15 17.73 -0.61
N PHE A 91 7.15 16.44 -0.31
CA PHE A 91 7.69 15.88 0.94
C PHE A 91 8.98 15.09 0.74
N GLY A 92 9.35 14.78 -0.50
CA GLY A 92 10.59 14.08 -0.82
C GLY A 92 10.51 12.57 -0.64
N ARG A 93 11.58 11.92 -1.09
CA ARG A 93 11.82 10.49 -0.85
C ARG A 93 12.42 10.28 0.53
N ARG A 94 12.09 9.15 1.13
CA ARG A 94 12.69 8.68 2.38
C ARG A 94 14.21 8.58 2.24
N LYS A 95 14.96 9.09 3.22
CA LYS A 95 16.41 8.82 3.31
C LYS A 95 16.67 7.35 3.69
N PRO A 96 17.73 6.70 3.18
CA PRO A 96 18.12 5.37 3.62
C PRO A 96 18.22 5.28 5.15
N GLY A 97 17.62 4.25 5.75
CA GLY A 97 17.56 4.06 7.21
C GLY A 97 16.56 4.96 7.97
N SER A 98 15.89 5.90 7.31
CA SER A 98 15.00 6.89 7.94
C SER A 98 13.51 6.56 7.75
N GLY A 99 12.99 5.53 8.43
CA GLY A 99 11.54 5.24 8.46
C GLY A 99 11.12 4.09 7.53
N ILE A 100 9.84 4.00 7.16
CA ILE A 100 9.27 2.95 6.30
C ILE A 100 8.80 3.57 4.98
N GLY A 101 8.93 2.87 3.86
CA GLY A 101 8.32 3.24 2.58
C GLY A 101 9.14 4.18 1.70
N ILE A 102 8.55 4.62 0.59
CA ILE A 102 9.22 5.39 -0.46
C ILE A 102 9.21 6.89 -0.15
N VAL A 103 8.11 7.39 0.41
CA VAL A 103 7.93 8.80 0.78
C VAL A 103 8.47 9.03 2.19
N ASP A 104 8.96 10.24 2.48
CA ASP A 104 9.18 10.66 3.86
C ASP A 104 7.84 10.88 4.59
N TRP A 105 7.28 9.81 5.13
CA TRP A 105 6.01 9.85 5.86
C TRP A 105 6.09 10.61 7.19
N GLU A 106 7.29 10.83 7.73
CA GLU A 106 7.47 11.67 8.92
C GLU A 106 7.32 13.15 8.55
N ALA A 107 7.88 13.57 7.41
CA ALA A 107 7.62 14.90 6.86
C ALA A 107 6.12 15.11 6.58
N VAL A 108 5.45 14.12 5.99
CA VAL A 108 3.99 14.15 5.78
C VAL A 108 3.22 14.25 7.10
N ARG A 109 3.66 13.54 8.14
CA ARG A 109 3.04 13.58 9.48
C ARG A 109 3.19 14.94 10.15
N LEU A 110 4.33 15.60 10.00
CA LEU A 110 4.63 16.88 10.63
C LEU A 110 4.04 18.09 9.89
N ALA A 111 3.81 17.99 8.58
CA ALA A 111 3.29 19.10 7.78
C ALA A 111 1.84 19.49 8.15
N PRO A 112 1.38 20.72 7.87
CA PRO A 112 -0.04 21.07 7.87
C PRO A 112 -0.87 20.17 6.95
N LEU A 113 -2.18 20.05 7.22
CA LEU A 113 -3.08 19.26 6.37
C LEU A 113 -3.22 19.89 4.97
N GLU A 114 -3.16 21.21 4.93
CA GLU A 114 -3.25 22.07 3.75
C GLU A 114 -2.12 21.76 2.77
N ASP A 115 -0.89 21.57 3.27
CA ASP A 115 0.25 21.20 2.44
C ASP A 115 0.08 19.83 1.76
N LEU A 116 -0.53 18.89 2.49
CA LEU A 116 -0.83 17.57 1.94
C LEU A 116 -1.99 17.64 0.94
N TYR A 117 -3.02 18.44 1.24
CA TYR A 117 -4.12 18.71 0.31
C TYR A 117 -3.60 19.31 -0.99
N GLU A 118 -2.76 20.34 -0.92
CA GLU A 118 -2.18 21.00 -2.09
C GLU A 118 -1.32 20.04 -2.92
N ALA A 119 -0.61 19.12 -2.28
CA ALA A 119 0.15 18.09 -2.97
C ALA A 119 -0.72 17.11 -3.78
N ILE A 120 -1.96 16.86 -3.35
CA ILE A 120 -2.84 15.84 -3.95
C ILE A 120 -4.11 16.40 -4.62
N LYS A 121 -4.32 17.72 -4.63
CA LYS A 121 -5.56 18.36 -5.12
C LYS A 121 -5.91 17.99 -6.56
N THR A 122 -4.91 17.62 -7.35
CA THR A 122 -5.07 17.14 -8.74
C THR A 122 -5.69 15.74 -8.86
N GLY A 123 -5.79 14.99 -7.75
CA GLY A 123 -6.23 13.59 -7.70
C GLY A 123 -7.73 13.34 -7.56
N VAL A 124 -8.57 14.39 -7.52
CA VAL A 124 -10.01 14.34 -7.19
C VAL A 124 -10.26 13.90 -5.73
N MET A 125 -11.25 14.52 -5.05
CA MET A 125 -11.54 14.35 -3.61
C MET A 125 -10.32 14.56 -2.69
N GLY A 126 -9.50 15.57 -3.00
CA GLY A 126 -8.28 15.86 -2.23
C GLY A 126 -8.53 16.13 -0.75
N ASN A 127 -9.70 16.69 -0.39
CA ASN A 127 -10.10 17.00 0.99
C ASN A 127 -10.29 15.74 1.87
N VAL A 128 -11.04 14.75 1.38
CA VAL A 128 -11.30 13.50 2.13
C VAL A 128 -10.05 12.61 2.13
N LYS A 129 -9.33 12.60 1.00
CA LYS A 129 -8.11 11.80 0.86
C LYS A 129 -6.97 12.36 1.71
N SER A 130 -6.79 13.67 1.80
CA SER A 130 -5.69 14.26 2.60
C SER A 130 -5.84 13.92 4.09
N LEU A 131 -7.06 13.97 4.62
CA LEU A 131 -7.35 13.57 6.00
C LEU A 131 -7.00 12.09 6.24
N SER A 132 -7.44 11.21 5.34
CA SER A 132 -7.18 9.77 5.43
C SER A 132 -5.67 9.47 5.40
N LEU A 133 -4.95 10.07 4.44
CA LEU A 133 -3.49 9.94 4.31
C LEU A 133 -2.76 10.45 5.57
N LYS A 134 -3.24 11.55 6.14
CA LYS A 134 -2.69 12.09 7.39
C LYS A 134 -2.82 11.08 8.54
N LEU A 135 -3.99 10.48 8.70
CA LEU A 135 -4.25 9.47 9.72
C LEU A 135 -3.36 8.22 9.53
N TYR A 136 -3.23 7.73 8.30
CA TYR A 136 -2.33 6.60 8.01
C TYR A 136 -0.87 6.92 8.32
N SER A 137 -0.40 8.14 7.99
CA SER A 137 0.97 8.57 8.31
C SER A 137 1.24 8.57 9.82
N ILE A 138 0.28 9.03 10.63
CA ILE A 138 0.36 9.02 12.09
C ILE A 138 0.40 7.59 12.63
N TRP A 139 -0.48 6.71 12.12
CA TRP A 139 -0.56 5.34 12.59
C TRP A 139 0.73 4.56 12.30
N CYS A 140 1.28 4.65 11.08
CA CYS A 140 2.49 3.95 10.69
C CYS A 140 3.75 4.42 11.44
N THR A 141 3.89 5.73 11.65
CA THR A 141 5.04 6.32 12.36
C THR A 141 4.99 6.07 13.87
N ARG A 142 3.80 6.02 14.48
CA ARG A 142 3.66 5.63 15.90
C ARG A 142 4.02 4.15 16.10
N ARG A 143 3.62 3.27 15.19
CA ARG A 143 3.92 1.83 15.27
C ARG A 143 5.41 1.54 15.16
N THR A 144 6.12 2.25 14.29
CA THR A 144 7.60 2.16 14.18
C THR A 144 8.31 2.72 15.40
N SER A 145 7.85 3.86 15.92
CA SER A 145 8.38 4.45 17.15
C SER A 145 8.16 3.55 18.37
N PHE A 146 7.07 2.78 18.39
CA PHE A 146 6.83 1.76 19.43
C PHE A 146 7.77 0.57 19.28
N GLY A 147 7.98 0.07 18.06
CA GLY A 147 8.94 -1.01 17.77
C GLY A 147 10.37 -0.66 18.19
N LYS A 148 10.85 0.54 17.86
CA LYS A 148 12.19 1.03 18.28
C LYS A 148 12.30 1.21 19.79
N ARG A 149 11.26 1.72 20.46
CA ARG A 149 11.23 1.84 21.93
C ARG A 149 11.21 0.49 22.63
N ARG A 150 10.45 -0.48 22.12
CA ARG A 150 10.43 -1.85 22.62
C ARG A 150 11.79 -2.54 22.44
N ALA A 151 12.42 -2.40 21.28
CA ALA A 151 13.76 -2.94 21.03
C ALA A 151 14.82 -2.33 21.97
N ARG A 152 14.78 -1.00 22.18
CA ARG A 152 15.65 -0.32 23.15
C ARG A 152 15.41 -0.78 24.58
N PHE A 153 14.15 -0.92 24.99
CA PHE A 153 13.80 -1.41 26.33
C PHE A 153 14.27 -2.84 26.56
N GLN A 154 14.12 -3.72 25.57
CA GLN A 154 14.61 -5.11 25.63
C GLN A 154 16.15 -5.18 25.65
N ALA A 155 16.84 -4.26 24.98
CA ALA A 155 18.29 -4.18 25.03
C ALA A 155 18.79 -3.71 26.41
N MET A 156 18.08 -2.78 27.06
CA MET A 156 18.39 -2.33 28.43
C MET A 156 18.14 -3.40 29.50
N GLN A 157 17.26 -4.38 29.26
CA GLN A 157 17.02 -5.48 30.20
C GLN A 157 17.99 -6.66 30.04
N LYS A 158 18.86 -6.63 29.02
CA LYS A 158 19.82 -7.70 28.71
C LYS A 158 21.28 -7.33 29.00
N GLY A 159 21.52 -6.14 29.55
CA GLY A 159 22.83 -5.70 30.07
C GLY A 159 22.72 -5.43 31.55
#